data_AF-A0AB74M6M1-F1
#
_entry.id   AF-A0AB74M6M1-F1
#
_cell.length_a   1.000
_cell.length_b   1.000
_cell.length_c   1.000
_cell.angle_alpha   90.00
_cell.angle_beta   90.00
_cell.angle_gamma   90.00
#
_symmetry.space_group_name_H-M   'P 1'
#
loop_
_entity.id
_entity.type
_entity.pdbx_description
1 polymer ?
#
loop_
_entity_poly.entity_id
_entity_poly.type
_entity_poly.pdbx_seq_one_letter_code
_entity_poly.pdbx_strand_id
1 'polypeptide(L)' 'YTLMQAIAAEGDVTTPVVVQPSGDGGAVISTTSEPEYYFVIALAGQSNSMSFGEGLPLPDTYDRPDPRI' A
#
# COMPACT_ATOMS: atom_id res chain seq x y z
N TYR A 1 -14.83 31.74 2.52
CA TYR A 1 -14.50 31.31 1.15
C TYR A 1 -13.97 29.89 1.23
N THR A 2 -14.63 28.93 0.59
CA THR A 2 -14.14 27.55 0.49
C THR A 2 -13.55 27.38 -0.91
N LEU A 3 -12.26 27.06 -1.00
CA LEU A 3 -11.60 26.74 -2.26
C LEU A 3 -11.88 25.27 -2.56
N MET A 4 -12.68 24.99 -3.58
CA MET A 4 -12.80 23.64 -4.14
C MET A 4 -11.73 23.46 -5.21
N GLN A 5 -10.82 22.51 -5.00
CA GLN A 5 -9.91 22.04 -6.04
C GLN A 5 -10.53 20.82 -6.73
N ALA A 6 -10.56 20.83 -8.06
CA ALA A 6 -10.95 19.67 -8.84
C ALA A 6 -9.80 18.66 -8.89
N ILE A 7 -10.10 17.38 -8.66
CA ILE A 7 -9.15 16.27 -8.79
C ILE A 7 -9.72 15.32 -9.84
N ALA A 8 -8.94 15.04 -10.88
CA ALA A 8 -9.22 13.98 -11.84
C ALA A 8 -8.52 12.71 -11.35
N ALA A 9 -9.26 11.62 -11.21
CA ALA A 9 -8.71 10.30 -10.96
C ALA A 9 -8.96 9.46 -12.22
N GLU A 10 -7.91 9.08 -12.94
CA GLU A 10 -8.02 8.12 -14.03
C GLU A 10 -7.88 6.67 -13.50
N GLY A 11 -8.99 5.93 -13.39
CA GLY A 11 -8.99 4.53 -12.95
C GLY A 11 -10.26 4.09 -12.19
N ASP A 12 -10.20 2.92 -11.55
CA ASP A 12 -11.27 2.41 -10.68
C ASP A 12 -11.48 3.32 -9.47
N VAL A 13 -12.57 4.10 -9.53
CA VAL A 13 -12.94 5.14 -8.56
C VAL A 13 -13.52 4.55 -7.26
N THR A 14 -13.52 3.23 -7.11
CA THR A 14 -13.96 2.57 -5.86
C THR A 14 -12.92 2.64 -4.75
N THR A 15 -11.66 2.97 -5.08
CA THR A 15 -10.60 3.21 -4.10
C THR A 15 -10.68 4.64 -3.57
N PRO A 16 -10.87 4.86 -2.26
CA PRO A 16 -10.91 6.20 -1.71
C PRO A 16 -9.54 6.87 -1.86
N VAL A 17 -9.54 8.02 -2.54
CA VAL A 17 -8.35 8.86 -2.67
C VAL A 17 -8.15 9.65 -1.37
N VAL A 18 -7.05 9.38 -0.66
CA VAL A 18 -6.67 10.17 0.51
C VAL A 18 -5.76 11.30 0.06
N VAL A 19 -6.22 12.54 0.23
CA VAL A 19 -5.43 13.75 0.00
C VAL A 19 -4.73 14.11 1.31
N GLN A 20 -3.42 13.87 1.37
CA GLN A 20 -2.61 14.34 2.50
C GLN A 20 -1.92 15.67 2.15
N PRO A 21 -1.96 16.68 3.05
CA PRO A 21 -1.18 17.89 2.86
C PRO A 21 0.30 17.56 3.04
N SER A 22 1.12 17.73 2.00
CA SER A 22 2.58 17.70 2.16
C SER A 22 3.05 19.06 2.67
N GLY A 23 4.08 19.04 3.52
CA GLY A 23 4.67 20.26 4.11
C GLY A 23 5.13 21.32 3.10
N ASP A 24 5.29 20.94 1.82
CA ASP A 24 5.73 21.81 0.72
C ASP A 24 4.59 22.28 -0.21
N GLY A 25 3.32 22.19 0.21
CA GLY A 25 2.18 22.71 -0.55
C GLY A 25 1.75 21.83 -1.74
N GLY A 26 2.30 20.64 -1.88
CA GLY A 26 1.82 19.59 -2.78
C GLY A 26 0.86 18.64 -2.08
N ALA A 27 -0.30 18.36 -2.69
CA ALA A 27 -1.16 17.26 -2.25
C ALA A 27 -0.51 15.94 -2.68
N VAL A 28 -0.19 15.06 -1.72
CA VAL A 28 0.16 13.67 -2.04
C VAL A 28 -1.14 12.87 -2.14
N ILE A 29 -1.37 12.31 -3.33
CA ILE A 29 -2.52 11.48 -3.65
C ILE A 29 -2.15 10.04 -3.30
N SER A 30 -2.62 9.53 -2.16
CA SER A 30 -2.53 8.09 -1.86
C SER A 30 -3.78 7.39 -2.37
N THR A 31 -3.62 6.40 -3.23
CA THR A 31 -4.69 5.52 -3.73
C THR A 31 -4.99 4.36 -2.78
N THR A 32 -4.25 4.25 -1.68
CA THR A 32 -4.40 3.21 -0.67
C THR A 32 -4.67 3.84 0.69
N SER A 33 -5.82 3.49 1.26
CA SER A 33 -6.18 3.80 2.65
C SER A 33 -5.68 2.67 3.54
N GLU A 34 -5.14 3.04 4.70
CA GLU A 34 -4.78 2.09 5.75
C GLU A 34 -6.02 1.28 6.19
N PRO A 35 -5.91 -0.03 6.42
CA PRO A 35 -7.00 -0.83 7.01
C PRO A 35 -7.35 -0.36 8.42
N GLU A 36 -8.63 -0.48 8.81
CA GLU A 36 -9.08 -0.17 10.18
C GLU A 36 -8.46 -1.11 11.23
N TYR A 37 -8.12 -2.33 10.82
CA TYR A 37 -7.49 -3.35 11.64
C TYR A 37 -6.73 -4.35 10.76
N TYR A 38 -5.77 -5.05 11.36
CA TYR A 38 -5.00 -6.12 10.72
C TYR A 38 -5.34 -7.47 11.35
N PHE A 39 -5.40 -8.51 10.52
CA PHE A 39 -5.36 -9.88 11.02
C PHE A 39 -3.91 -10.25 11.34
N VAL A 40 -3.67 -10.73 12.56
CA VAL A 40 -2.33 -11.12 13.00
C VAL A 40 -2.12 -12.61 12.75
N ILE A 41 -1.05 -12.95 12.01
CA ILE A 41 -0.61 -14.33 11.77
C ILE A 41 0.77 -14.50 12.42
N ALA A 42 0.86 -15.36 13.43
CA ALA A 42 2.13 -15.66 14.08
C ALA A 42 2.93 -16.69 13.28
N LEU A 43 4.17 -16.35 12.91
CA LEU A 43 5.09 -17.25 12.22
C LEU A 43 6.30 -17.54 13.11
N ALA A 44 6.52 -18.81 13.45
CA ALA A 44 7.65 -19.26 14.26
C ALA A 44 8.00 -20.70 13.89
N GLY A 45 9.26 -21.10 14.08
CA GLY A 45 9.72 -22.44 13.77
C GLY A 45 11.20 -22.50 13.40
N GLN A 46 11.58 -23.58 12.71
CA GLN A 46 12.92 -23.80 12.17
C GLN A 46 13.08 -23.11 10.80
N SER A 47 14.21 -23.32 10.11
CA SER A 47 14.52 -22.70 8.81
C SER A 47 13.41 -22.85 7.76
N ASN A 48 12.74 -24.00 7.73
CA ASN A 48 11.66 -24.27 6.77
C ASN A 48 10.40 -23.41 7.00
N SER A 49 10.31 -22.71 8.13
CA SER A 49 9.24 -21.73 8.42
C SER A 49 9.62 -20.31 7.99
N MET A 50 10.81 -20.11 7.40
CA MET A 50 11.38 -18.82 7.02
C MET A 50 11.92 -18.86 5.58
N SER A 51 12.46 -17.74 5.09
CA SER A 51 12.98 -17.58 3.73
C SER A 51 14.36 -18.23 3.52
N PHE A 52 14.40 -19.57 3.52
CA PHE A 52 15.60 -20.38 3.17
C PHE A 52 15.51 -20.99 1.76
N GLY A 53 14.69 -20.43 0.87
CA GLY A 53 14.63 -20.84 -0.53
C GLY A 53 15.83 -20.31 -1.31
N GLU A 54 16.42 -21.15 -2.17
CA GLU A 54 17.61 -20.79 -2.98
C GLU A 54 17.24 -20.13 -4.34
N GLY A 55 15.94 -19.99 -4.63
CA GLY A 55 15.47 -19.36 -5.87
C GLY A 55 15.68 -17.85 -5.87
N LEU A 56 15.84 -17.25 -7.06
CA LEU A 56 15.91 -15.80 -7.20
C LEU A 56 14.53 -15.18 -6.89
N PRO A 57 14.44 -14.15 -6.03
CA PRO A 57 13.18 -13.44 -5.81
C PRO A 57 12.74 -12.70 -7.08
N LEU A 58 11.42 -12.61 -7.27
CA LEU A 58 10.74 -11.99 -8.41
C LEU A 58 9.85 -10.82 -7.94
N PRO A 59 10.44 -9.68 -7.57
CA PRO A 59 9.74 -8.56 -6.91
C PRO A 59 8.73 -7.84 -7.83
N ASP A 60 8.84 -8.02 -9.14
CA ASP A 60 7.89 -7.42 -10.09
C ASP A 60 6.64 -8.30 -10.31
N THR A 61 6.67 -9.55 -9.83
CA THR A 61 5.59 -10.52 -10.03
C THR A 61 5.18 -11.19 -8.72
N TYR A 62 5.73 -12.36 -8.41
CA TYR A 62 5.27 -13.24 -7.32
C TYR A 62 5.68 -12.75 -5.94
N ASP A 63 6.84 -12.10 -5.81
CA ASP A 63 7.37 -11.60 -4.54
C ASP A 63 7.12 -10.09 -4.38
N ARG A 64 6.18 -9.54 -5.16
CA ARG A 64 5.83 -8.13 -5.13
C ARG A 64 5.15 -7.78 -3.81
N PRO A 65 5.60 -6.74 -3.08
CA PRO A 65 4.90 -6.27 -1.88
C PRO A 65 3.51 -5.74 -2.25
N ASP A 66 2.52 -6.01 -1.39
CA ASP A 66 1.19 -5.42 -1.49
C ASP A 66 1.09 -4.29 -0.46
N PRO A 67 0.48 -3.13 -0.78
CA PRO A 67 0.34 -2.04 0.19
C PRO A 67 -0.35 -2.40 1.51
N ARG A 68 -1.00 -3.56 1.58
CA ARG A 68 -1.71 -4.05 2.77
C ARG A 68 -1.03 -5.26 3.44
N ILE A 69 0.19 -5.63 3.01
CA ILE A 69 1.02 -6.74 3.56
C ILE A 69 2.51 -6.38 3.63
#